data_AF-A0A329R827-F1
#
_entry.id   AF-A0A329R827-F1
#
_cell.length_a   1.000
_cell.length_b   1.000
_cell.length_c   1.000
_cell.angle_alpha   90.00
_cell.angle_beta   90.00
_cell.angle_gamma   90.00
#
_symmetry.space_group_name_H-M   'P 1'
#
loop_
_entity.id
_entity.type
_entity.pdbx_description
1 polymer ?
#
loop_
_entity_poly.entity_id
_entity_poly.type
_entity_poly.pdbx_seq_one_letter_code
_entity_poly.pdbx_strand_id
1 'polypeptide(L)'
;MAESQDLQKEYADAQGRGNVVERFEVGDLGLLNAKNLPTNAVSAVFKTKLRPRFIGPFKVVAKKGLAYTLNLPKKMRTHPVFYVGLL
;
A
#
# COMPACT_ATOMS: atom_id res chain seq x y z
N MET A 1 23.77 -12.47 -22.05
CA MET A 1 22.60 -11.57 -22.10
C MET A 1 21.66 -11.72 -20.89
N ALA A 2 21.63 -12.87 -20.19
CA ALA A 2 20.81 -13.03 -18.98
C ALA A 2 21.39 -12.26 -17.78
N GLU A 3 22.70 -12.40 -17.53
CA GLU A 3 23.37 -11.82 -16.35
C GLU A 3 23.24 -10.30 -16.20
N SER A 4 23.19 -9.55 -17.30
CA SER A 4 23.01 -8.10 -17.27
C SER A 4 21.59 -7.68 -16.87
N GLN A 5 20.58 -8.51 -17.15
CA GLN A 5 19.19 -8.26 -16.74
C GLN A 5 18.99 -8.59 -15.26
N ASP A 6 19.61 -9.67 -14.77
CA ASP A 6 19.55 -10.06 -13.36
C ASP A 6 20.18 -8.99 -12.46
N LEU A 7 21.35 -8.46 -12.83
CA LEU A 7 21.99 -7.36 -12.10
C LEU A 7 21.12 -6.10 -12.08
N GLN A 8 20.56 -5.68 -13.22
CA GLN A 8 19.67 -4.50 -13.25
C GLN A 8 18.44 -4.67 -12.36
N LYS A 9 17.89 -5.88 -12.30
CA LYS A 9 16.76 -6.22 -11.43
C LYS A 9 17.16 -6.15 -9.95
N GLU A 10 18.27 -6.75 -9.56
CA GLU A 10 18.78 -6.67 -8.18
C GLU A 10 19.06 -5.22 -7.75
N TYR A 11 19.69 -4.40 -8.61
CA TYR A 11 19.91 -2.98 -8.32
C TYR A 11 18.61 -2.19 -8.22
N ALA A 12 17.61 -2.50 -9.06
CA ALA A 12 16.30 -1.87 -9.02
C ALA A 12 15.48 -2.30 -7.78
N ASP A 13 15.58 -3.56 -7.35
CA ASP A 13 14.95 -4.05 -6.12
C ASP A 13 15.64 -3.46 -4.87
N ALA A 14 16.98 -3.29 -4.91
CA ALA A 14 17.76 -2.70 -3.82
C ALA A 14 17.59 -1.18 -3.68
N GLN A 15 17.53 -0.44 -4.80
CA GLN A 15 17.41 1.03 -4.80
C GLN A 15 15.98 1.55 -4.96
N GLY A 16 15.05 0.72 -5.44
CA GLY A 16 13.83 1.21 -6.06
C GLY A 16 12.88 1.96 -5.13
N ARG A 17 12.83 1.62 -3.84
CA ARG A 17 11.72 2.06 -2.97
C ARG A 17 12.15 2.18 -1.50
N GLY A 18 12.59 3.36 -1.08
CA GLY A 18 12.94 3.69 0.32
C GLY A 18 11.85 3.40 1.37
N ASN A 19 10.62 3.13 0.94
CA ASN A 19 9.48 2.78 1.80
C ASN A 19 9.51 1.29 2.25
N VAL A 20 10.41 0.46 1.73
CA VAL A 20 10.58 -0.94 2.15
C VAL A 20 11.09 -1.06 3.61
N VAL A 21 11.53 0.05 4.20
CA VAL A 21 12.05 0.11 5.57
C VAL A 21 10.92 0.01 6.62
N GLU A 22 9.70 0.47 6.33
CA GLU A 22 8.56 0.34 7.25
C GLU A 22 7.94 -1.06 7.18
N ARG A 23 8.37 -1.91 8.10
CA ARG A 23 7.89 -3.30 8.23
C ARG A 23 6.69 -3.34 9.18
N PHE A 24 5.49 -3.11 8.65
CA PHE A 24 4.28 -3.38 9.42
C PHE A 24 4.18 -4.87 9.79
N GLU A 25 3.59 -5.15 10.94
CA GLU A 25 3.25 -6.49 11.41
C GLU A 25 1.73 -6.74 11.33
N VAL A 26 1.33 -8.01 11.40
CA VAL A 26 -0.09 -8.36 11.46
C VAL A 26 -0.64 -7.88 12.80
N GLY A 27 -1.63 -6.99 12.75
CA GLY A 27 -2.18 -6.35 13.93
C GLY A 27 -1.97 -4.84 13.97
N ASP A 28 -0.95 -4.34 13.26
CA ASP A 28 -0.62 -2.92 13.23
C ASP A 28 -1.69 -2.09 12.51
N LEU A 29 -1.73 -0.81 12.88
CA LEU A 29 -2.55 0.19 12.22
C LEU A 29 -1.66 0.98 11.25
N GLY A 30 -1.92 0.82 9.95
CA GLY A 30 -1.24 1.54 8.89
C GLY A 30 -2.14 2.59 8.26
N LEU A 31 -1.55 3.70 7.81
CA LEU A 31 -2.26 4.71 7.04
C LEU A 31 -2.16 4.40 5.54
N LEU A 32 -3.27 4.42 4.82
CA LEU A 32 -3.23 4.11 3.38
C LEU A 32 -3.12 5.39 2.54
N ASN A 33 -2.20 5.43 1.59
CA ASN A 33 -2.03 6.52 0.65
C ASN A 33 -3.21 6.59 -0.33
N ALA A 34 -3.94 7.71 -0.30
CA ALA A 34 -5.16 7.91 -1.07
C ALA A 34 -4.90 8.39 -2.51
N LYS A 35 -3.67 8.78 -2.88
CA LYS A 35 -3.36 9.37 -4.20
C LYS A 35 -3.76 8.47 -5.37
N ASN A 36 -3.51 7.16 -5.25
CA ASN A 36 -3.73 6.18 -6.32
C ASN A 36 -5.02 5.37 -6.13
N LEU A 37 -5.84 5.71 -5.13
CA LEU A 37 -7.09 5.00 -4.89
C LEU A 37 -8.22 5.58 -5.78
N PRO A 38 -9.13 4.74 -6.30
CA PRO A 38 -10.26 5.22 -7.05
C PRO A 38 -11.13 6.14 -6.18
N THR A 39 -11.45 7.33 -6.73
CA THR A 39 -12.25 8.35 -6.02
C THR A 39 -13.57 7.80 -5.50
N ASN A 40 -14.19 6.87 -6.23
CA ASN A 40 -15.45 6.21 -5.85
C ASN A 40 -15.32 5.30 -4.61
N ALA A 41 -14.15 4.71 -4.39
CA ALA A 41 -13.93 3.87 -3.21
C ALA A 41 -13.61 4.72 -1.98
N VAL A 42 -12.83 5.79 -2.17
CA VAL A 42 -12.52 6.75 -1.11
C VAL A 42 -13.77 7.52 -0.71
N SER A 43 -14.61 7.94 -1.66
CA SER A 43 -15.84 8.71 -1.41
C SER A 43 -16.86 7.96 -0.55
N ALA A 44 -16.83 6.63 -0.57
CA ALA A 44 -17.71 5.79 0.23
C ALA A 44 -17.40 5.84 1.74
N VAL A 45 -16.20 6.32 2.11
CA VAL A 45 -15.71 6.36 3.50
C VAL A 45 -15.24 7.75 3.91
N PHE A 46 -14.70 8.54 2.98
CA PHE A 46 -14.12 9.87 3.20
C PHE A 46 -14.73 10.91 2.25
N LYS A 47 -14.73 12.18 2.65
CA LYS A 47 -15.17 13.29 1.80
C LYS A 47 -14.20 13.46 0.62
N THR A 48 -14.71 13.83 -0.56
CA THR A 48 -13.92 13.94 -1.81
C THR A 48 -13.19 15.26 -1.97
N LYS A 49 -13.68 16.35 -1.37
CA LYS A 49 -13.02 17.66 -1.35
C LYS A 49 -12.06 17.75 -0.17
N LEU A 50 -10.90 18.37 -0.38
CA LEU A 50 -9.81 18.52 0.62
C LEU A 50 -9.37 17.18 1.23
N ARG A 51 -9.17 16.18 0.37
CA ARG A 51 -8.74 14.85 0.81
C ARG A 51 -7.33 14.90 1.40
N PRO A 52 -7.10 14.33 2.60
CA PRO A 52 -5.75 14.14 3.10
C PRO A 52 -5.00 13.15 2.21
N ARG A 53 -3.67 13.28 2.15
CA ARG A 53 -2.80 12.41 1.36
C ARG A 53 -2.88 10.95 1.83
N PHE A 54 -2.99 10.76 3.13
CA PHE A 54 -3.15 9.46 3.78
C PHE A 54 -4.53 9.39 4.44
N ILE A 55 -5.16 8.23 4.36
CA ILE A 55 -6.49 7.96 4.92
C ILE A 55 -6.39 6.84 5.94
N GLY A 56 -7.11 7.01 7.05
CA GLY A 56 -7.53 5.98 8.01
C GLY A 56 -6.43 5.07 8.59
N PRO A 57 -6.39 4.85 9.92
CA PRO A 57 -5.68 3.68 10.42
C PRO A 57 -6.47 2.42 10.02
N PHE A 58 -5.91 1.64 9.11
CA PHE A 58 -6.44 0.33 8.75
C PHE A 58 -5.58 -0.76 9.39
N LYS A 59 -6.24 -1.75 9.96
CA LYS A 59 -5.55 -2.88 10.59
C LYS A 59 -4.96 -3.79 9.52
N VAL A 60 -3.68 -4.12 9.63
CA VAL A 60 -3.05 -5.15 8.80
C VAL A 60 -3.53 -6.52 9.29
N VAL A 61 -4.14 -7.27 8.38
CA VAL A 61 -4.69 -8.62 8.65
C VAL A 61 -3.73 -9.71 8.20
N ALA A 62 -2.99 -9.47 7.12
CA ALA A 62 -2.02 -10.42 6.61
C ALA A 62 -0.87 -9.71 5.89
N LYS A 63 0.30 -10.34 5.87
CA LYS A 63 1.50 -9.87 5.18
C LYS A 63 2.05 -10.98 4.30
N LYS A 64 2.36 -10.64 3.04
CA LYS A 64 3.00 -11.54 2.07
C LYS A 64 4.08 -10.79 1.32
N GLY A 65 5.33 -10.89 1.79
CA GLY A 65 6.45 -10.14 1.25
C GLY A 65 6.21 -8.63 1.36
N LEU A 66 6.10 -7.94 0.21
CA LEU A 66 5.82 -6.51 0.13
C LEU A 66 4.32 -6.18 -0.02
N ALA A 67 3.44 -7.19 -0.01
CA ALA A 67 1.99 -7.01 -0.11
C ALA A 67 1.32 -7.21 1.26
N TYR A 68 0.54 -6.21 1.68
CA TYR A 68 -0.16 -6.16 2.95
C TYR A 68 -1.66 -6.17 2.72
N THR A 69 -2.36 -7.04 3.43
CA THR A 69 -3.83 -7.08 3.42
C THR A 69 -4.36 -6.24 4.56
N LEU A 70 -5.13 -5.21 4.24
CA LEU A 70 -5.76 -4.29 5.18
C LEU A 70 -7.21 -4.68 5.45
N ASN A 71 -7.66 -4.47 6.68
CA ASN A 71 -9.06 -4.56 7.05
C ASN A 71 -9.81 -3.31 6.57
N LEU A 72 -10.26 -3.31 5.32
CA LEU A 72 -11.01 -2.21 4.74
C LEU A 72 -12.52 -2.30 5.08
N PRO A 73 -13.20 -1.16 5.25
CA PRO A 73 -14.66 -1.12 5.33
C PRO A 73 -15.30 -1.70 4.06
N LYS A 74 -16.32 -2.54 4.19
CA LYS A 74 -17.06 -3.15 3.05
C LYS A 74 -17.60 -2.14 2.04
N LYS A 75 -17.83 -0.89 2.46
CA LYS A 75 -18.27 0.22 1.59
C LYS A 75 -17.21 0.62 0.57
N MET A 76 -15.94 0.42 0.89
CA MET A 76 -14.80 0.67 0.02
C MET A 76 -14.66 -0.51 -0.95
N ARG A 77 -15.25 -0.39 -2.15
CA ARG A 77 -15.20 -1.41 -3.21
C ARG A 77 -13.81 -1.45 -3.88
N THR A 78 -12.77 -1.69 -3.10
CA THR A 78 -11.37 -1.80 -3.54
C THR A 78 -10.75 -3.06 -2.96
N HIS A 79 -9.82 -3.66 -3.70
CA HIS A 79 -9.09 -4.83 -3.22
C HIS A 79 -8.32 -4.47 -1.94
N PRO A 80 -8.38 -5.30 -0.89
CA PRO A 80 -7.78 -5.00 0.41
C PRO A 80 -6.26 -5.18 0.45
N VAL A 81 -5.64 -5.59 -0.65
CA VAL A 81 -4.20 -5.89 -0.71
C VAL A 81 -3.45 -4.71 -1.32
N PHE A 82 -2.47 -4.18 -0.60
CA PHE A 82 -1.68 -3.01 -0.97
C PHE A 82 -0.19 -3.31 -0.89
N TYR A 83 0.57 -2.65 -1.77
CA TYR A 83 2.02 -2.65 -1.71
C TYR A 83 2.52 -1.80 -0.53
N VAL A 84 3.62 -2.20 0.13
CA VAL A 84 4.18 -1.51 1.30
C VAL A 84 4.40 -0.01 1.10
N GLY A 85 4.79 0.42 -0.11
CA GLY A 85 4.99 1.84 -0.39
C GLY A 85 3.71 2.67 -0.53
N LEU A 86 2.54 2.03 -0.41
CA LEU A 86 1.24 2.68 -0.29
C LEU A 86 0.74 2.74 1.15
N LEU A 87 1.34 1.99 2.07
CA LEU A 87 1.20 2.22 3.51
C LEU A 87 2.26 3.24 3.96
#